data_AF-A0A4R1RN52-F1
#
_entry.id   AF-A0A4R1RN52-F1
#
_cell.length_a   1.000
_cell.length_b   1.000
_cell.length_c   1.000
_cell.angle_alpha   90.00
_cell.angle_beta   90.00
_cell.angle_gamma   90.00
#
_symmetry.space_group_name_H-M   'P 1'
#
loop_
_entity.id
_entity.type
_entity.pdbx_description
1 polymer ?
#
loop_
_entity_poly.entity_id
_entity_poly.type
_entity_poly.pdbx_seq_one_letter_code
_entity_poly.pdbx_strand_id
1 'polypeptide(L)'
;MKKRSRSSLTFVLCFVLVFSLQYYVFASATPAPPAKVYFIRQLEAAQAVYLFSDAQFLCLLKRNTYFLATIDPGLHLIWLSTGAKSYALNEFELVPGQTYYIDISNGRAHSLLNRLEGLQLLQRVGTPAASDEKAAKRAVTILEKHYGMGKVKPDGSLKATIKAMPETKDEPGSVDMPRFTPLKLSLVGDIASNAYQTNDRIPLEVSENVMVQDQLLIPKGTPVNGIVWEAHSRGSFGQPGHIDIVIPEIELDEATRIPIIGRYIDSGVSRMNETGGIFVINGQDIAGSALISGILSTGFNSLVKGTQAMIPAGTEFTVWTRYPVRLKPRADQAPAPPSPRDERDEQWELLKSRIPSQVLFPLISAPQQLDSAKAYQILFSEIHRYQLGNSISQTDFAQFEAAAYQRSDQNEIPAAICARIAGGFYLRVNLDVAPNQIDKAVFELFDPNAPDPICRVKVSESFGLTYNDSAKKLLRKGVKKLAKELKKVRPDLVAESP
;
A
#
# COMPACT_ATOMS: atom_id res chain seq x y z
N MET A 1 17.32 65.65 -1.41
CA MET A 1 17.88 64.51 -0.63
C MET A 1 16.70 63.89 0.14
N LYS A 2 16.31 62.62 0.08
CA LYS A 2 16.95 61.35 -0.24
C LYS A 2 15.94 60.45 -0.97
N LYS A 3 16.31 60.00 -2.16
CA LYS A 3 15.77 58.82 -2.84
C LYS A 3 16.59 57.64 -2.30
N ARG A 4 16.02 56.65 -1.61
CA ARG A 4 16.73 55.37 -1.36
C ARG A 4 15.79 54.22 -0.99
N SER A 5 15.88 53.18 -1.82
CA SER A 5 15.84 51.76 -1.46
C SER A 5 14.50 51.15 -1.02
N ARG A 6 13.63 50.88 -1.99
CA ARG A 6 12.58 49.83 -1.87
C ARG A 6 12.89 48.55 -2.70
N SER A 7 14.03 48.49 -3.40
CA SER A 7 14.36 47.37 -4.30
C SER A 7 15.15 46.23 -3.66
N SER A 8 15.72 46.42 -2.46
CA SER A 8 16.62 45.40 -1.86
C SER A 8 15.88 44.34 -1.03
N LEU A 9 14.66 44.61 -0.54
CA LEU A 9 13.93 43.67 0.31
C LEU A 9 13.24 42.56 -0.49
N THR A 10 12.77 42.87 -1.69
CA THR A 10 12.12 41.90 -2.59
C THR A 10 13.12 40.91 -3.19
N PHE A 11 14.37 41.34 -3.41
CA PHE A 11 15.42 40.47 -3.95
C PHE A 11 15.95 39.46 -2.92
N VAL A 12 16.06 39.85 -1.65
CA VAL A 12 16.48 38.93 -0.57
C VAL A 12 15.37 37.92 -0.25
N LEU A 13 14.09 38.32 -0.32
CA LEU A 13 12.97 37.41 -0.08
C LEU A 13 12.82 36.37 -1.22
N CYS A 14 13.09 36.75 -2.47
CA CYS A 14 13.09 35.80 -3.60
C CYS A 14 14.29 34.85 -3.54
N PHE A 15 15.47 35.30 -3.09
CA PHE A 15 16.64 34.43 -3.01
C PHE A 15 16.52 33.39 -1.88
N VAL A 16 15.89 33.73 -0.76
CA VAL A 16 15.61 32.78 0.33
C VAL A 16 14.50 31.79 -0.04
N LEU A 17 13.49 32.20 -0.84
CA LEU A 17 12.45 31.28 -1.33
C LEU A 17 12.95 30.36 -2.46
N VAL A 18 13.85 30.82 -3.33
CA VAL A 18 14.43 29.98 -4.39
C VAL A 18 15.49 29.01 -3.82
N PHE A 19 16.27 29.40 -2.81
CA PHE A 19 17.17 28.46 -2.13
C PHE A 19 16.43 27.47 -1.22
N SER A 20 15.25 27.82 -0.69
CA SER A 20 14.43 26.90 0.11
C SER A 20 13.70 25.86 -0.75
N LEU A 21 13.33 26.19 -1.99
CA LEU A 21 12.71 25.21 -2.91
C LEU A 21 13.71 24.26 -3.57
N GLN A 22 14.99 24.62 -3.66
CA GLN A 22 16.02 23.73 -4.23
C GLN A 22 16.52 22.65 -3.25
N TYR A 23 16.04 22.69 -2.00
CA TYR A 23 16.25 21.63 -0.99
C TYR A 23 15.09 20.63 -0.88
N TYR A 24 14.01 20.79 -1.65
CA TYR A 24 12.80 19.96 -1.54
C TYR A 24 12.65 18.86 -2.60
N VAL A 25 13.73 18.52 -3.30
CA VAL A 25 13.82 17.29 -4.11
C VAL A 25 15.11 16.53 -3.76
N PHE A 26 15.38 16.37 -2.46
CA PHE A 26 15.97 15.10 -2.06
C PHE A 26 14.80 14.12 -2.06
N ALA A 27 14.91 13.06 -2.86
CA ALA A 27 14.09 11.87 -2.70
C ALA A 27 14.27 11.41 -1.24
N SER A 28 13.38 11.89 -0.36
CA SER A 28 13.33 11.42 1.00
C SER A 28 12.87 9.98 0.88
N ALA A 29 13.82 9.06 1.04
CA ALA A 29 13.51 7.67 1.27
C ALA A 29 12.39 7.66 2.32
N THR A 30 11.22 7.17 1.94
CA THR A 30 10.07 7.11 2.85
C THR A 30 10.56 6.44 4.13
N PRO A 31 10.42 7.07 5.32
CA PRO A 31 10.98 6.51 6.54
C PRO A 31 10.41 5.11 6.72
N ALA A 32 11.30 4.14 6.92
CA ALA A 32 10.93 2.73 7.02
C ALA A 32 9.85 2.57 8.12
N PRO A 33 8.73 1.90 7.83
CA PRO A 33 7.64 1.80 8.80
C PRO A 33 8.14 1.07 10.06
N PRO A 34 7.77 1.51 11.27
CA PRO A 34 8.25 0.87 12.49
C PRO A 34 7.65 -0.53 12.64
N ALA A 35 8.39 -1.41 13.30
CA ALA A 35 7.93 -2.75 13.65
C ALA A 35 6.93 -2.69 14.80
N LYS A 36 5.93 -3.57 14.76
CA LYS A 36 4.96 -3.75 15.84
C LYS A 36 5.34 -4.97 16.65
N VAL A 37 5.50 -4.84 17.97
CA VAL A 37 5.90 -5.96 18.82
C VAL A 37 4.90 -6.11 19.97
N TYR A 38 4.18 -7.23 19.99
CA TYR A 38 3.33 -7.65 21.08
C TYR A 38 4.14 -8.44 22.10
N PHE A 39 4.38 -7.84 23.27
CA PHE A 39 4.95 -8.51 24.42
C PHE A 39 3.82 -9.10 25.27
N ILE A 40 3.77 -10.42 25.40
CA ILE A 40 2.67 -11.17 26.00
C ILE A 40 3.13 -11.81 27.30
N ARG A 41 2.34 -11.70 28.36
CA ARG A 41 2.66 -12.29 29.66
C ARG A 41 1.47 -13.01 30.29
N GLN A 42 1.59 -14.32 30.42
CA GLN A 42 0.54 -15.25 30.87
C GLN A 42 0.59 -15.57 32.38
N LEU A 43 1.77 -15.94 32.91
CA LEU A 43 1.88 -16.63 34.22
C LEU A 43 1.23 -15.88 35.40
N GLU A 44 0.46 -16.63 36.20
CA GLU A 44 -0.31 -16.15 37.36
C GLU A 44 0.55 -15.83 38.61
N ALA A 45 1.78 -16.34 38.71
CA ALA A 45 2.59 -16.30 39.94
C ALA A 45 3.84 -15.39 39.93
N ALA A 46 4.10 -14.63 38.86
CA ALA A 46 5.37 -13.90 38.70
C ALA A 46 5.26 -12.37 38.98
N GLN A 47 6.29 -11.81 39.62
CA GLN A 47 6.42 -10.37 39.93
C GLN A 47 6.36 -9.50 38.65
N ALA A 48 5.74 -8.32 38.70
CA ALA A 48 5.73 -7.36 37.58
C ALA A 48 7.16 -7.11 37.04
N VAL A 49 7.32 -7.02 35.71
CA VAL A 49 8.63 -6.83 35.08
C VAL A 49 8.66 -5.52 34.30
N TYR A 50 9.76 -4.81 34.43
CA TYR A 50 10.08 -3.66 33.60
C TYR A 50 10.59 -4.18 32.26
N LEU A 51 9.95 -3.75 31.18
CA LEU A 51 10.31 -4.10 29.81
C LEU A 51 11.05 -2.93 29.16
N PHE A 52 12.15 -3.24 28.50
CA PHE A 52 13.00 -2.28 27.81
C PHE A 52 13.35 -2.73 26.41
N SER A 53 13.54 -1.76 25.52
CA SER A 53 14.26 -1.89 24.26
C SER A 53 15.46 -0.97 24.33
N ASP A 54 16.68 -1.53 24.31
CA ASP A 54 17.92 -0.79 24.49
C ASP A 54 17.89 0.09 25.75
N ALA A 55 18.12 1.40 25.60
CA ALA A 55 18.06 2.38 26.68
C ALA A 55 16.65 2.96 26.91
N GLN A 56 15.61 2.43 26.24
CA GLN A 56 14.24 2.93 26.33
C GLN A 56 13.37 2.04 27.21
N PHE A 57 12.73 2.66 28.21
CA PHE A 57 11.67 2.01 28.97
C PHE A 57 10.38 1.94 28.14
N LEU A 58 9.82 0.74 28.00
CA LEU A 58 8.59 0.51 27.25
C LEU A 58 7.38 0.51 28.18
N CYS A 59 7.33 -0.43 29.13
CA CYS A 59 6.24 -0.53 30.09
C CYS A 59 6.59 -1.36 31.33
N LEU A 60 5.74 -1.26 32.36
CA LEU A 60 5.71 -2.23 33.46
C LEU A 60 4.67 -3.30 33.15
N LEU A 61 5.14 -4.47 32.72
CA LEU A 61 4.27 -5.57 32.33
C LEU A 61 3.84 -6.38 33.55
N LYS A 62 2.54 -6.33 33.85
CA LYS A 62 1.90 -7.03 34.97
C LYS A 62 1.45 -8.43 34.55
N ARG A 63 1.01 -9.24 35.51
CA ARG A 63 0.42 -10.56 35.25
C ARG A 63 -0.78 -10.45 34.31
N ASN A 64 -0.97 -11.44 33.44
CA ASN A 64 -2.10 -11.53 32.51
C ASN A 64 -2.35 -10.25 31.70
N THR A 65 -1.26 -9.65 31.19
CA THR A 65 -1.33 -8.44 30.34
C THR A 65 -0.45 -8.59 29.11
N TYR A 66 -0.71 -7.75 28.12
CA TYR A 66 0.17 -7.59 26.96
C TYR A 66 0.54 -6.12 26.75
N PHE A 67 1.62 -5.85 26.05
CA PHE A 67 1.99 -4.51 25.62
C PHE A 67 2.31 -4.50 24.13
N LEU A 68 1.71 -3.59 23.38
CA LEU A 68 2.05 -3.33 21.99
C LEU A 68 3.07 -2.19 21.95
N ALA A 69 4.31 -2.51 21.58
CA ALA A 69 5.33 -1.52 21.29
C ALA A 69 5.40 -1.26 19.79
N THR A 70 5.66 0.00 19.45
CA THR A 70 6.11 0.40 18.12
C THR A 70 7.59 0.70 18.24
N ILE A 71 8.44 -0.11 17.62
CA ILE A 71 9.90 -0.02 17.74
C ILE A 71 10.45 0.27 16.34
N ASP A 72 11.47 1.13 16.28
CA ASP A 72 12.14 1.39 15.01
C ASP A 72 12.74 0.09 14.43
N PRO A 73 12.90 -0.01 13.11
CA PRO A 73 13.51 -1.20 12.53
C PRO A 73 15.01 -1.29 12.83
N GLY A 74 15.55 -2.51 12.85
CA GLY A 74 16.96 -2.78 13.10
C GLY A 74 17.20 -3.69 14.30
N LEU A 75 18.48 -3.78 14.70
CA LEU A 75 18.90 -4.61 15.81
C LEU A 75 18.62 -3.90 17.14
N HIS A 76 17.76 -4.50 17.96
CA HIS A 76 17.35 -3.98 19.25
C HIS A 76 17.58 -5.02 20.34
N LEU A 77 18.22 -4.62 21.44
CA LEU A 77 18.36 -5.47 22.62
C LEU A 77 17.09 -5.37 23.46
N ILE A 78 16.30 -6.44 23.48
CA ILE A 78 15.15 -6.52 24.37
C ILE A 78 15.57 -7.14 25.69
N TRP A 79 15.24 -6.48 26.79
CA TRP A 79 15.59 -6.97 28.12
C TRP A 79 14.53 -6.63 29.17
N LEU A 80 14.52 -7.44 30.22
CA LEU A 80 13.57 -7.39 31.33
C LEU A 80 14.29 -7.10 32.63
N SER A 81 13.59 -6.48 33.57
CA SER A 81 14.06 -6.33 34.94
C SER A 81 12.95 -6.54 35.96
N THR A 82 13.28 -7.19 37.07
CA THR A 82 12.45 -7.26 38.29
C THR A 82 12.77 -6.11 39.25
N GLY A 83 13.67 -5.20 38.87
CA GLY A 83 14.28 -4.16 39.70
C GLY A 83 15.51 -4.66 40.48
N ALA A 84 15.47 -5.89 40.99
CA ALA A 84 16.62 -6.51 41.66
C ALA A 84 17.58 -7.17 40.66
N LYS A 85 17.03 -7.89 39.68
CA LYS A 85 17.77 -8.62 38.65
C LYS A 85 17.29 -8.18 37.26
N SER A 86 18.24 -8.09 36.33
CA SER A 86 18.01 -7.87 34.90
C SER A 86 18.31 -9.13 34.11
N TYR A 87 17.57 -9.36 33.03
CA TYR A 87 17.76 -10.47 32.12
C TYR A 87 17.64 -9.94 30.69
N ALA A 88 18.67 -10.12 29.87
CA ALA A 88 18.53 -9.93 28.43
C ALA A 88 17.68 -11.06 27.87
N LEU A 89 16.72 -10.74 27.01
CA LEU A 89 16.00 -11.76 26.26
C LEU A 89 16.87 -12.19 25.09
N ASN A 90 17.08 -11.29 24.13
CA ASN A 90 18.03 -11.43 23.05
C ASN A 90 18.20 -10.09 22.30
N GLU A 91 19.14 -10.04 21.36
CA GLU A 91 19.07 -9.06 20.28
C GLU A 91 18.03 -9.54 19.24
N PHE A 92 17.07 -8.68 18.96
CA PHE A 92 16.05 -8.90 17.94
C PHE A 92 16.32 -7.98 16.79
N GLU A 93 16.45 -8.55 15.60
CA GLU A 93 16.43 -7.77 14.40
C GLU A 93 14.99 -7.56 13.92
N LEU A 94 14.49 -6.35 14.12
CA LEU A 94 13.14 -5.94 13.78
C LEU A 94 13.07 -5.46 12.34
N VAL A 95 12.23 -6.13 11.56
CA VAL A 95 11.98 -5.85 10.16
C VAL A 95 10.96 -4.70 10.03
N PRO A 96 11.17 -3.72 9.13
CA PRO A 96 10.21 -2.63 8.93
C PRO A 96 8.79 -3.11 8.64
N GLY A 97 7.79 -2.52 9.31
CA GLY A 97 6.37 -2.82 9.15
C GLY A 97 5.91 -4.17 9.71
N GLN A 98 6.84 -5.08 9.99
CA GLN A 98 6.55 -6.43 10.46
C GLN A 98 5.93 -6.42 11.87
N THR A 99 5.01 -7.36 12.10
CA THR A 99 4.43 -7.60 13.43
C THR A 99 5.01 -8.85 14.06
N TYR A 100 5.47 -8.73 15.31
CA TYR A 100 6.05 -9.79 16.13
C TYR A 100 5.21 -10.05 17.37
N TYR A 101 5.16 -11.30 17.81
CA TYR A 101 4.50 -11.72 19.04
C TYR A 101 5.53 -12.45 19.91
N ILE A 102 5.83 -11.93 21.11
CA ILE A 102 6.86 -12.46 21.99
C ILE A 102 6.21 -12.82 23.32
N ASP A 103 6.20 -14.11 23.65
CA ASP A 103 5.85 -14.58 24.99
C ASP A 103 7.05 -14.39 25.92
N ILE A 104 6.88 -13.59 26.96
CA ILE A 104 7.89 -13.30 27.98
C ILE A 104 7.51 -13.84 29.36
N SER A 105 6.64 -14.86 29.39
CA SER A 105 6.15 -15.46 30.62
C SER A 105 7.26 -16.17 31.40
N ASN A 106 8.20 -16.85 30.72
CA ASN A 106 9.18 -17.75 31.35
C ASN A 106 10.47 -17.07 31.84
N GLY A 107 10.41 -15.79 32.23
CA GLY A 107 11.49 -15.07 32.90
C GLY A 107 12.75 -14.89 32.04
N ARG A 108 13.61 -15.91 31.99
CA ARG A 108 14.82 -15.96 31.16
C ARG A 108 14.57 -16.53 29.76
N ALA A 109 13.55 -17.36 29.62
CA ALA A 109 13.14 -17.89 28.32
C ALA A 109 12.04 -17.00 27.74
N HIS A 110 12.19 -16.66 26.48
CA HIS A 110 11.17 -16.02 25.66
C HIS A 110 10.91 -16.92 24.47
N SER A 111 9.68 -16.86 23.96
CA SER A 111 9.32 -17.57 22.73
C SER A 111 8.83 -16.52 21.74
N LEU A 112 9.52 -16.41 20.61
CA LEU A 112 8.94 -15.73 19.47
C LEU A 112 7.85 -16.64 18.91
N LEU A 113 6.63 -16.13 18.86
CA LEU A 113 5.46 -16.88 18.47
C LEU A 113 5.12 -16.60 17.02
N ASN A 114 4.50 -17.57 16.36
CA ASN A 114 3.86 -17.29 15.09
C ASN A 114 2.61 -16.42 15.31
N ARG A 115 2.06 -15.88 14.20
CA ARG A 115 0.92 -14.96 14.25
C ARG A 115 -0.32 -15.59 14.91
N LEU A 116 -0.61 -16.86 14.62
CA LEU A 116 -1.80 -17.54 15.16
C LEU A 116 -1.67 -17.73 16.67
N GLU A 117 -0.54 -18.25 17.13
CA GLU A 117 -0.23 -18.42 18.56
C GLU A 117 -0.28 -17.09 19.30
N GLY A 118 0.33 -16.06 18.73
CA GLY A 118 0.29 -14.71 19.26
C GLY A 118 -1.13 -14.19 19.44
N LEU A 119 -1.98 -14.32 18.41
CA LEU A 119 -3.39 -13.92 18.46
C LEU A 119 -4.19 -14.74 19.49
N GLN A 120 -3.99 -16.05 19.55
CA GLN A 120 -4.66 -16.91 20.54
C GLN A 120 -4.28 -16.53 21.97
N LEU A 121 -3.02 -16.21 22.22
CA LEU A 121 -2.59 -15.77 23.52
C LEU A 121 -3.11 -14.38 23.87
N LEU A 122 -3.14 -13.45 22.92
CA LEU A 122 -3.74 -12.13 23.12
C LEU A 122 -5.21 -12.22 23.52
N GLN A 123 -5.97 -13.17 22.96
CA GLN A 123 -7.35 -13.41 23.39
C GLN A 123 -7.44 -13.87 24.85
N ARG A 124 -6.44 -14.60 25.35
CA ARG A 124 -6.41 -15.08 26.75
C ARG A 124 -5.97 -13.98 27.73
N VAL A 125 -4.95 -13.19 27.38
CA VAL A 125 -4.36 -12.16 28.26
C VAL A 125 -4.91 -10.75 28.02
N GLY A 126 -6.08 -10.60 27.39
CA GLY A 126 -6.60 -9.43 26.67
C GLY A 126 -6.67 -8.06 27.37
N THR A 127 -6.03 -7.88 28.52
CA THR A 127 -5.80 -6.59 29.17
C THR A 127 -4.49 -5.95 28.68
N PRO A 128 -4.52 -4.83 27.94
CA PRO A 128 -3.31 -4.09 27.59
C PRO A 128 -2.69 -3.45 28.84
N ALA A 129 -1.36 -3.50 28.93
CA ALA A 129 -0.61 -2.83 29.97
C ALA A 129 -0.56 -1.31 29.70
N ALA A 130 -0.91 -0.53 30.72
CA ALA A 130 -0.80 0.92 30.66
C ALA A 130 0.56 1.39 31.18
N SER A 131 1.04 2.52 30.65
CA SER A 131 2.20 3.22 31.19
C SER A 131 1.87 3.82 32.56
N ASP A 132 2.70 3.52 33.56
CA ASP A 132 2.58 4.02 34.93
C ASP A 132 3.73 5.00 35.19
N GLU A 133 3.41 6.27 35.48
CA GLU A 133 4.40 7.33 35.71
C GLU A 133 5.36 7.00 36.87
N LYS A 134 4.87 6.30 37.90
CA LYS A 134 5.70 5.83 39.01
C LYS A 134 6.65 4.73 38.57
N ALA A 135 6.20 3.86 37.67
CA ALA A 135 7.05 2.84 37.08
C ALA A 135 8.13 3.48 36.19
N ALA A 136 7.78 4.47 35.38
CA ALA A 136 8.73 5.21 34.54
C ALA A 136 9.84 5.86 35.37
N LYS A 137 9.50 6.52 36.48
CA LYS A 137 10.50 7.10 37.42
C LYS A 137 11.46 6.05 37.95
N ARG A 138 10.96 4.87 38.33
CA ARG A 138 11.81 3.77 38.84
C ARG A 138 12.61 3.10 37.73
N ALA A 139 12.11 3.12 36.49
CA ALA A 139 12.79 2.55 35.33
C ALA A 139 14.09 3.30 35.00
N VAL A 140 14.15 4.62 35.21
CA VAL A 140 15.38 5.42 35.04
C VAL A 140 16.52 4.88 35.91
N THR A 141 16.26 4.64 37.20
CA THR A 141 17.28 4.07 38.11
C THR A 141 17.69 2.65 37.71
N ILE A 142 16.76 1.86 37.17
CA ILE A 142 17.05 0.51 36.68
C ILE A 142 17.94 0.58 35.43
N LEU A 143 17.66 1.50 34.51
CA LEU A 143 18.44 1.74 33.30
C LEU A 143 19.89 2.08 33.64
N GLU A 144 20.12 3.07 34.50
CA GLU A 144 21.48 3.47 34.91
C GLU A 144 22.23 2.30 35.56
N LYS A 145 21.58 1.58 36.49
CA LYS A 145 22.20 0.49 37.25
C LYS A 145 22.57 -0.72 36.41
N HIS A 146 21.75 -1.07 35.41
CA HIS A 146 21.87 -2.31 34.66
C HIS A 146 22.40 -2.10 33.24
N TYR A 147 21.81 -1.17 32.49
CA TYR A 147 22.21 -0.87 31.12
C TYR A 147 23.44 0.05 31.08
N GLY A 148 23.42 1.16 31.83
CA GLY A 148 24.53 2.12 31.88
C GLY A 148 25.84 1.53 32.44
N MET A 149 25.75 0.52 33.30
CA MET A 149 26.92 -0.21 33.83
C MET A 149 27.33 -1.44 32.98
N GLY A 150 26.73 -1.66 31.80
CA GLY A 150 27.08 -2.77 30.90
C GLY A 150 26.78 -4.16 31.46
N LYS A 151 25.82 -4.27 32.39
CA LYS A 151 25.44 -5.55 33.05
C LYS A 151 24.37 -6.33 32.27
N VAL A 152 23.77 -5.72 31.25
CA VAL A 152 22.91 -6.39 30.28
C VAL A 152 23.76 -6.70 29.06
N LYS A 153 23.89 -7.99 28.70
CA LYS A 153 24.63 -8.46 27.52
C LYS A 153 23.76 -9.46 26.77
N PRO A 154 23.79 -9.46 25.42
CA PRO A 154 23.09 -10.46 24.62
C PRO A 154 23.64 -11.86 24.88
N ASP A 155 22.81 -12.89 24.65
CA ASP A 155 23.29 -14.27 24.66
C ASP A 155 24.28 -14.47 23.51
N GLY A 156 25.37 -15.19 23.75
CA GLY A 156 26.52 -15.27 22.85
C GLY A 156 26.25 -15.97 21.51
N SER A 157 25.06 -16.52 21.30
CA SER A 157 24.68 -17.29 20.10
C SER A 157 24.55 -16.45 18.83
N LEU A 158 24.33 -15.13 18.92
CA LEU A 158 24.27 -14.22 17.76
C LEU A 158 25.64 -13.79 17.21
N LYS A 159 26.74 -14.07 17.93
CA LYS A 159 28.08 -13.67 17.50
C LYS A 159 28.54 -14.35 16.20
N ALA A 160 27.89 -15.44 15.77
CA ALA A 160 28.28 -16.17 14.57
C ALA A 160 27.77 -15.54 13.26
N THR A 161 26.72 -14.70 13.30
CA THR A 161 26.10 -14.15 12.08
C THR A 161 26.33 -12.65 11.90
N ILE A 162 26.77 -11.93 12.93
CA ILE A 162 27.17 -10.52 12.83
C ILE A 162 28.66 -10.45 12.48
N LYS A 163 29.01 -10.80 11.24
CA LYS A 163 30.32 -10.42 10.72
C LYS A 163 30.28 -8.92 10.41
N ALA A 164 31.15 -8.17 11.07
CA ALA A 164 31.27 -6.73 10.91
C ALA A 164 31.44 -6.35 9.43
N MET A 165 30.89 -5.17 9.11
CA MET A 165 31.01 -4.40 7.87
C MET A 165 32.29 -4.76 7.09
N PRO A 166 32.21 -5.34 5.87
CA PRO A 166 33.31 -5.15 4.95
C PRO A 166 33.37 -3.64 4.68
N GLU A 167 34.50 -3.01 5.04
CA GLU A 167 34.79 -1.65 4.57
C GLU A 167 34.73 -1.68 3.04
N THR A 168 33.67 -1.10 2.48
CA THR A 168 33.57 -0.93 1.03
C THR A 168 34.67 0.03 0.62
N LYS A 169 35.68 -0.49 -0.11
CA LYS A 169 36.74 0.32 -0.71
C LYS A 169 36.12 1.51 -1.45
N ASP A 170 36.68 2.70 -1.22
CA ASP A 170 36.32 3.91 -1.97
C ASP A 170 36.70 3.73 -3.44
N GLU A 171 35.74 3.29 -4.24
CA GLU A 171 35.89 3.22 -5.69
C GLU A 171 35.18 4.41 -6.36
N PRO A 172 35.89 5.19 -7.20
CA PRO A 172 35.31 6.34 -7.88
C PRO A 172 34.17 5.92 -8.80
N GLY A 173 33.04 6.63 -8.72
CA GLY A 173 31.83 6.35 -9.50
C GLY A 173 30.79 5.46 -8.80
N SER A 174 30.97 5.14 -7.51
CA SER A 174 29.98 4.40 -6.72
C SER A 174 28.84 5.31 -6.24
N VAL A 175 27.62 4.77 -6.20
CA VAL A 175 26.41 5.43 -5.66
C VAL A 175 26.12 4.93 -4.26
N ASP A 176 25.74 5.86 -3.38
CA ASP A 176 25.29 5.56 -2.03
C ASP A 176 23.85 5.02 -2.05
N MET A 177 23.68 3.72 -1.83
CA MET A 177 22.39 3.12 -1.49
C MET A 177 22.13 3.32 0.01
N PRO A 178 21.05 4.00 0.42
CA PRO A 178 20.78 4.25 1.82
C PRO A 178 20.46 2.96 2.61
N ARG A 179 20.52 3.07 3.93
CA ARG A 179 19.98 2.04 4.82
C ARG A 179 18.46 1.93 4.63
N PHE A 180 17.92 0.73 4.81
CA PHE A 180 16.51 0.41 4.64
C PHE A 180 15.97 0.68 3.24
N THR A 181 16.81 0.60 2.21
CA THR A 181 16.31 0.51 0.84
C THR A 181 15.50 -0.78 0.72
N PRO A 182 14.23 -0.73 0.30
CA PRO A 182 13.41 -1.92 0.13
C PRO A 182 13.86 -2.69 -1.12
N LEU A 183 13.88 -4.01 -1.02
CA LEU A 183 14.07 -4.93 -2.15
C LEU A 183 12.95 -5.96 -2.12
N LYS A 184 12.34 -6.24 -3.27
CA LYS A 184 11.39 -7.35 -3.38
C LYS A 184 12.13 -8.61 -3.81
N LEU A 185 11.92 -9.69 -3.07
CA LEU A 185 12.42 -11.01 -3.39
C LEU A 185 11.26 -11.93 -3.76
N SER A 186 11.47 -12.83 -4.70
CA SER A 186 10.56 -13.91 -5.05
C SER A 186 11.18 -15.27 -4.75
N LEU A 187 10.32 -16.20 -4.34
CA LEU A 187 10.68 -17.60 -4.14
C LEU A 187 10.88 -18.31 -5.49
N VAL A 188 12.00 -18.98 -5.70
CA VAL A 188 12.26 -19.69 -6.97
C VAL A 188 11.50 -21.02 -7.05
N GLY A 189 11.23 -21.67 -5.92
CA GLY A 189 10.56 -22.97 -5.85
C GLY A 189 9.66 -23.11 -4.63
N ASP A 190 8.74 -24.08 -4.67
CA ASP A 190 7.81 -24.34 -3.57
C ASP A 190 8.54 -24.80 -2.31
N ILE A 191 8.10 -24.29 -1.16
CA ILE A 191 8.65 -24.67 0.14
C ILE A 191 7.55 -25.26 1.02
N ALA A 192 7.87 -26.37 1.67
CA ALA A 192 6.98 -27.02 2.62
C ALA A 192 7.71 -27.33 3.93
N SER A 193 7.07 -27.03 5.06
CA SER A 193 7.62 -27.23 6.43
C SER A 193 8.15 -28.63 6.76
N ASN A 194 7.76 -29.67 6.02
CA ASN A 194 8.25 -31.04 6.21
C ASN A 194 9.41 -31.45 5.30
N ALA A 195 9.70 -30.65 4.28
CA ALA A 195 10.74 -30.91 3.30
C ALA A 195 12.07 -30.22 3.66
N TYR A 196 12.06 -29.32 4.65
CA TYR A 196 13.18 -28.49 5.05
C TYR A 196 13.51 -28.65 6.53
N GLN A 197 14.79 -28.49 6.87
CA GLN A 197 15.36 -28.52 8.22
C GLN A 197 16.13 -27.24 8.51
N THR A 198 16.41 -26.96 9.78
CA THR A 198 17.27 -25.84 10.19
C THR A 198 18.62 -25.89 9.47
N ASN A 199 19.07 -24.72 8.99
CA ASN A 199 20.24 -24.46 8.15
C ASN A 199 20.13 -24.85 6.67
N ASP A 200 18.99 -25.35 6.20
CA ASP A 200 18.79 -25.57 4.77
C ASP A 200 18.79 -24.25 4.00
N ARG A 201 19.31 -24.28 2.77
CA ARG A 201 19.36 -23.12 1.88
C ARG A 201 18.14 -23.06 0.98
N ILE A 202 17.61 -21.86 0.80
CA ILE A 202 16.45 -21.57 -0.03
C ILE A 202 16.85 -20.63 -1.16
N PRO A 203 16.70 -21.03 -2.43
CA PRO A 203 16.95 -20.15 -3.56
C PRO A 203 15.83 -19.11 -3.68
N LEU A 204 16.25 -17.85 -3.69
CA LEU A 204 15.43 -16.66 -3.86
C LEU A 204 16.01 -15.86 -5.04
N GLU A 205 15.22 -14.97 -5.61
CA GLU A 205 15.70 -14.02 -6.61
C GLU A 205 15.11 -12.63 -6.36
N VAL A 206 15.82 -11.59 -6.79
CA VAL A 206 15.30 -10.22 -6.75
C VAL A 206 14.20 -10.08 -7.80
N SER A 207 12.98 -9.73 -7.41
CA SER A 207 11.82 -9.73 -8.33
C SER A 207 11.69 -8.46 -9.18
N GLU A 208 12.31 -7.35 -8.75
CA GLU A 208 12.32 -6.06 -9.44
C GLU A 208 13.68 -5.35 -9.40
N ASN A 209 13.94 -4.49 -10.39
CA ASN A 209 15.16 -3.69 -10.44
C ASN A 209 15.21 -2.69 -9.28
N VAL A 210 16.30 -2.67 -8.53
CA VAL A 210 16.54 -1.67 -7.49
C VAL A 210 17.30 -0.49 -8.09
N MET A 211 16.60 0.62 -8.24
CA MET A 211 17.11 1.87 -8.79
C MET A 211 17.35 2.87 -7.65
N VAL A 212 18.52 3.52 -7.62
CA VAL A 212 18.82 4.64 -6.71
C VAL A 212 19.41 5.77 -7.54
N GLN A 213 18.89 6.99 -7.40
CA GLN A 213 19.32 8.15 -8.19
C GLN A 213 19.29 7.87 -9.71
N ASP A 214 18.23 7.21 -10.19
CA ASP A 214 18.02 6.79 -11.59
C ASP A 214 19.11 5.84 -12.15
N GLN A 215 19.90 5.22 -11.27
CA GLN A 215 20.91 4.26 -11.64
C GLN A 215 20.55 2.87 -11.12
N LEU A 216 20.66 1.87 -12.01
CA LEU A 216 20.44 0.48 -11.64
C LEU A 216 21.57 0.01 -10.72
N LEU A 217 21.24 -0.37 -9.48
CA LEU A 217 22.21 -0.91 -8.54
C LEU A 217 22.09 -2.43 -8.39
N ILE A 218 20.87 -2.96 -8.33
CA ILE A 218 20.63 -4.41 -8.20
C ILE A 218 19.64 -4.84 -9.29
N PRO A 219 20.08 -5.69 -10.25
CA PRO A 219 19.23 -6.16 -11.33
C PRO A 219 18.19 -7.17 -10.81
N LYS A 220 17.02 -7.16 -11.45
CA LYS A 220 16.04 -8.25 -11.35
C LYS A 220 16.70 -9.58 -11.73
N GLY A 221 16.34 -10.64 -11.01
CA GLY A 221 16.88 -11.98 -11.18
C GLY A 221 18.23 -12.20 -10.47
N THR A 222 18.73 -11.20 -9.71
CA THR A 222 19.91 -11.42 -8.85
C THR A 222 19.62 -12.56 -7.88
N PRO A 223 20.45 -13.62 -7.85
CA PRO A 223 20.24 -14.75 -6.97
C PRO A 223 20.48 -14.36 -5.51
N VAL A 224 19.64 -14.88 -4.62
CA VAL A 224 19.70 -14.65 -3.18
C VAL A 224 19.54 -15.98 -2.46
N ASN A 225 20.31 -16.19 -1.39
CA ASN A 225 20.24 -17.41 -0.59
C ASN A 225 19.60 -17.12 0.76
N GLY A 226 18.39 -17.62 0.97
CA GLY A 226 17.75 -17.69 2.29
C GLY A 226 18.27 -18.89 3.08
N ILE A 227 18.17 -18.83 4.41
CA ILE A 227 18.51 -19.91 5.33
C ILE A 227 17.30 -20.22 6.19
N VAL A 228 16.92 -21.50 6.28
CA VAL A 228 15.89 -21.95 7.22
C VAL A 228 16.45 -21.82 8.64
N TRP A 229 15.90 -20.90 9.42
CA TRP A 229 16.26 -20.73 10.82
C TRP A 229 15.61 -21.83 11.67
N GLU A 230 14.33 -22.08 11.45
CA GLU A 230 13.56 -23.08 12.16
C GLU A 230 12.50 -23.69 11.25
N ALA A 231 12.36 -25.01 11.27
CA ALA A 231 11.32 -25.71 10.55
C ALA A 231 10.81 -26.90 11.37
N HIS A 232 9.48 -26.99 11.51
CA HIS A 232 8.82 -28.12 12.16
C HIS A 232 7.69 -28.64 11.28
N SER A 233 7.68 -29.95 11.07
CA SER A 233 6.57 -30.62 10.39
C SER A 233 5.28 -30.51 11.20
N ARG A 234 4.13 -30.64 10.51
CA ARG A 234 2.84 -30.79 11.18
C ARG A 234 2.87 -31.90 12.23
N GLY A 235 2.33 -31.63 13.40
CA GLY A 235 2.25 -32.58 14.50
C GLY A 235 0.93 -33.34 14.56
N SER A 236 0.85 -34.26 15.53
CA SER A 236 -0.41 -34.88 15.94
C SER A 236 -1.28 -33.88 16.71
N PHE A 237 -2.56 -34.17 16.90
CA PHE A 237 -3.50 -33.31 17.66
C PHE A 237 -3.69 -31.90 17.07
N GLY A 238 -3.59 -31.73 15.76
CA GLY A 238 -3.89 -30.46 15.10
C GLY A 238 -2.76 -29.44 15.14
N GLN A 239 -1.56 -29.78 15.64
CA GLN A 239 -0.39 -28.90 15.62
C GLN A 239 0.01 -28.55 14.17
N PRO A 240 0.04 -27.27 13.79
CA PRO A 240 0.41 -26.84 12.45
C PRO A 240 1.92 -27.02 12.21
N GLY A 241 2.30 -27.19 10.94
CA GLY A 241 3.71 -27.07 10.55
C GLY A 241 4.17 -25.61 10.59
N HIS A 242 5.45 -25.38 10.79
CA HIS A 242 6.06 -24.07 10.95
C HIS A 242 7.33 -23.97 10.09
N ILE A 243 7.57 -22.81 9.49
CA ILE A 243 8.83 -22.50 8.82
C ILE A 243 9.21 -21.04 9.02
N ASP A 244 10.48 -20.80 9.31
CA ASP A 244 11.10 -19.50 9.52
C ASP A 244 12.36 -19.40 8.67
N ILE A 245 12.39 -18.41 7.78
CA ILE A 245 13.44 -18.20 6.78
C ILE A 245 14.10 -16.86 7.08
N VAL A 246 15.42 -16.84 7.16
CA VAL A 246 16.22 -15.63 7.33
C VAL A 246 17.04 -15.38 6.06
N ILE A 247 17.10 -14.13 5.62
CA ILE A 247 17.90 -13.70 4.46
C ILE A 247 19.05 -12.83 5.00
N PRO A 248 20.27 -13.38 5.13
CA PRO A 248 21.37 -12.65 5.75
C PRO A 248 21.97 -11.59 4.83
N GLU A 249 22.11 -11.90 3.53
CA GLU A 249 22.77 -11.04 2.56
C GLU A 249 22.35 -11.35 1.12
N ILE A 250 22.62 -10.40 0.23
CA ILE A 250 22.53 -10.56 -1.23
C ILE A 250 23.93 -10.58 -1.80
N GLU A 251 24.23 -11.61 -2.57
CA GLU A 251 25.49 -11.76 -3.31
C GLU A 251 25.31 -11.12 -4.69
N LEU A 252 25.87 -9.93 -4.88
CA LEU A 252 25.72 -9.17 -6.12
C LEU A 252 26.78 -9.59 -7.16
N ASP A 253 28.00 -9.89 -6.70
CA ASP A 253 29.13 -10.46 -7.44
C ASP A 253 30.11 -11.14 -6.44
N GLU A 254 31.20 -11.74 -6.93
CA GLU A 254 32.16 -12.47 -6.08
C GLU A 254 32.77 -11.62 -4.95
N ALA A 255 32.79 -10.29 -5.11
CA ALA A 255 33.41 -9.36 -4.16
C ALA A 255 32.39 -8.55 -3.35
N THR A 256 31.15 -8.39 -3.84
CA THR A 256 30.15 -7.49 -3.27
C THR A 256 29.01 -8.27 -2.61
N ARG A 257 28.97 -8.20 -1.29
CA ARG A 257 27.89 -8.75 -0.45
C ARG A 257 27.16 -7.60 0.22
N ILE A 258 25.84 -7.57 0.08
CA ILE A 258 24.98 -6.53 0.66
C ILE A 258 24.27 -7.16 1.87
N PRO A 259 24.58 -6.75 3.10
CA PRO A 259 23.89 -7.27 4.28
C PRO A 259 22.42 -6.84 4.29
N ILE A 260 21.51 -7.81 4.50
CA ILE A 260 20.07 -7.62 4.44
C ILE A 260 19.43 -7.85 5.80
N ILE A 261 18.31 -7.15 6.00
CA ILE A 261 17.31 -7.37 7.02
C ILE A 261 16.14 -8.07 6.34
N GLY A 262 16.08 -9.40 6.45
CA GLY A 262 15.04 -10.19 5.82
C GLY A 262 14.70 -11.40 6.67
N ARG A 263 13.42 -11.52 7.03
CA ARG A 263 12.89 -12.71 7.71
C ARG A 263 11.47 -12.95 7.25
N TYR A 264 11.14 -14.20 6.96
CA TYR A 264 9.83 -14.63 6.51
C TYR A 264 9.39 -15.83 7.34
N ILE A 265 8.22 -15.72 7.97
CA ILE A 265 7.66 -16.76 8.84
C ILE A 265 6.31 -17.17 8.29
N ASP A 266 6.12 -18.47 8.05
CA ASP A 266 4.82 -19.04 7.68
C ASP A 266 4.44 -20.21 8.61
N SER A 267 3.14 -20.46 8.76
CA SER A 267 2.62 -21.50 9.61
C SER A 267 1.30 -22.05 9.07
N GLY A 268 1.14 -23.38 9.14
CA GLY A 268 -0.08 -24.05 8.72
C GLY A 268 -1.29 -23.73 9.60
N VAL A 269 -2.44 -24.24 9.21
CA VAL A 269 -3.71 -24.10 9.94
C VAL A 269 -3.77 -25.11 11.08
N SER A 270 -3.96 -24.60 12.30
CA SER A 270 -4.31 -25.42 13.46
C SER A 270 -5.75 -25.90 13.37
N ARG A 271 -6.00 -27.16 13.74
CA ARG A 271 -7.34 -27.79 13.69
C ARG A 271 -7.91 -28.18 15.05
N MET A 272 -7.43 -27.57 16.14
CA MET A 272 -8.04 -27.80 17.45
C MET A 272 -9.39 -27.07 17.56
N ASN A 273 -10.47 -27.83 17.77
CA ASN A 273 -11.76 -27.33 18.27
C ASN A 273 -11.50 -26.70 19.64
N GLU A 274 -11.97 -25.47 19.94
CA GLU A 274 -13.32 -25.21 20.45
C GLU A 274 -13.89 -23.90 19.84
N THR A 275 -15.04 -23.99 19.16
CA THR A 275 -15.78 -22.88 18.51
C THR A 275 -15.34 -22.47 17.09
N GLY A 276 -15.45 -23.40 16.14
CA GLY A 276 -16.03 -23.12 14.81
C GLY A 276 -15.41 -22.08 13.86
N GLY A 277 -14.18 -21.62 14.06
CA GLY A 277 -13.50 -20.69 13.15
C GLY A 277 -12.37 -21.34 12.35
N ILE A 278 -12.46 -21.32 11.02
CA ILE A 278 -11.30 -21.53 10.14
C ILE A 278 -10.51 -20.21 10.09
N PHE A 279 -9.26 -20.21 10.54
CA PHE A 279 -8.37 -19.06 10.38
C PHE A 279 -7.45 -19.29 9.17
N VAL A 280 -7.75 -18.61 8.06
CA VAL A 280 -6.83 -18.48 6.91
C VAL A 280 -5.97 -17.24 7.18
N ILE A 281 -4.65 -17.43 7.28
CA ILE A 281 -3.69 -16.33 7.45
C ILE A 281 -2.85 -16.27 6.19
N ASN A 282 -3.19 -15.36 5.27
CA ASN A 282 -2.26 -14.98 4.21
C ASN A 282 -1.25 -13.98 4.78
N GLY A 283 0.04 -14.21 4.52
CA GLY A 283 1.19 -13.51 5.09
C GLY A 283 1.41 -12.05 4.64
N GLN A 284 0.35 -11.31 4.32
CA GLN A 284 0.44 -9.87 4.05
C GLN A 284 -0.39 -9.07 5.05
N ASP A 285 0.07 -7.85 5.30
CA ASP A 285 -0.42 -6.92 6.30
C ASP A 285 -1.94 -6.71 6.32
N ILE A 286 -2.39 -6.25 7.48
CA ILE A 286 -3.77 -6.13 7.93
C ILE A 286 -4.55 -5.14 7.05
N ALA A 287 -5.33 -5.67 6.10
CA ALA A 287 -6.54 -5.04 5.57
C ALA A 287 -7.51 -6.11 5.05
N GLY A 288 -8.41 -6.59 5.92
CA GLY A 288 -9.53 -7.45 5.53
C GLY A 288 -9.34 -8.94 5.77
N SER A 289 -9.33 -9.38 7.03
CA SER A 289 -9.51 -10.80 7.36
C SER A 289 -10.97 -11.20 7.12
N ALA A 290 -11.24 -11.92 6.02
CA ALA A 290 -12.48 -12.64 5.83
C ALA A 290 -12.51 -13.85 6.80
N LEU A 291 -13.38 -13.77 7.81
CA LEU A 291 -13.81 -14.92 8.60
C LEU A 291 -14.66 -15.82 7.68
N ILE A 292 -14.12 -16.93 7.19
CA ILE A 292 -14.96 -17.96 6.58
C ILE A 292 -15.52 -18.82 7.72
N SER A 293 -16.69 -18.41 8.23
CA SER A 293 -17.55 -19.29 9.02
C SER A 293 -18.11 -20.37 8.09
N GLY A 294 -17.55 -21.58 8.18
CA GLY A 294 -18.00 -22.75 7.43
C GLY A 294 -17.78 -24.02 8.25
N ILE A 295 -18.85 -24.45 8.93
CA ILE A 295 -18.99 -25.64 9.78
C ILE A 295 -18.65 -26.93 9.02
N LEU A 296 -17.99 -27.90 9.67
CA LEU A 296 -18.37 -29.33 9.58
C LEU A 296 -17.94 -30.09 10.84
N SER A 297 -18.90 -30.22 11.77
CA SER A 297 -18.91 -31.21 12.84
C SER A 297 -18.90 -32.62 12.24
N THR A 298 -17.76 -33.30 12.23
CA THR A 298 -17.70 -34.75 11.97
C THR A 298 -16.76 -35.44 12.94
N GLY A 299 -17.35 -36.24 13.84
CA GLY A 299 -16.80 -37.47 14.39
C GLY A 299 -15.54 -37.37 15.26
N PHE A 300 -15.72 -37.59 16.57
CA PHE A 300 -14.70 -38.16 17.45
C PHE A 300 -14.28 -39.54 16.92
N ASN A 301 -13.31 -39.60 15.98
CA ASN A 301 -12.41 -40.75 15.73
C ASN A 301 -11.38 -40.57 14.60
N SER A 302 -11.10 -39.35 14.13
CA SER A 302 -10.01 -39.11 13.18
C SER A 302 -8.85 -38.42 13.89
N LEU A 303 -7.62 -38.92 13.73
CA LEU A 303 -6.40 -38.20 14.12
C LEU A 303 -6.41 -36.84 13.41
N VAL A 304 -6.89 -35.80 14.11
CA VAL A 304 -6.88 -34.43 13.60
C VAL A 304 -5.41 -34.05 13.45
N LYS A 305 -4.91 -34.02 12.21
CA LYS A 305 -3.57 -33.56 11.88
C LYS A 305 -3.65 -32.10 11.45
N GLY A 306 -2.72 -31.26 11.91
CA GLY A 306 -2.58 -29.90 11.41
C GLY A 306 -2.22 -29.90 9.92
N THR A 307 -2.30 -28.74 9.26
CA THR A 307 -1.75 -28.60 7.89
C THR A 307 -0.28 -28.24 7.94
N GLN A 308 0.45 -28.56 6.89
CA GLN A 308 1.82 -28.07 6.70
C GLN A 308 1.78 -26.58 6.35
N ALA A 309 2.82 -25.84 6.73
CA ALA A 309 3.12 -24.55 6.11
C ALA A 309 3.62 -24.83 4.68
N MET A 310 3.06 -24.11 3.70
CA MET A 310 3.39 -24.23 2.28
C MET A 310 3.47 -22.83 1.70
N ILE A 311 4.64 -22.49 1.16
CA ILE A 311 4.91 -21.21 0.51
C ILE A 311 5.12 -21.52 -0.98
N PRO A 312 4.24 -21.07 -1.88
CA PRO A 312 4.36 -21.36 -3.30
C PRO A 312 5.49 -20.57 -3.95
N ALA A 313 6.07 -21.11 -5.01
CA ALA A 313 6.98 -20.42 -5.89
C ALA A 313 6.36 -19.12 -6.41
N GLY A 314 7.19 -18.10 -6.59
CA GLY A 314 6.76 -16.75 -6.97
C GLY A 314 6.15 -15.92 -5.83
N THR A 315 6.05 -16.47 -4.60
CA THR A 315 5.66 -15.65 -3.44
C THR A 315 6.66 -14.51 -3.26
N GLU A 316 6.16 -13.28 -3.30
CA GLU A 316 6.98 -12.08 -3.13
C GLU A 316 6.94 -11.58 -1.68
N PHE A 317 8.09 -11.14 -1.19
CA PHE A 317 8.21 -10.44 0.09
C PHE A 317 9.29 -9.36 0.03
N THR A 318 9.08 -8.30 0.80
CA THR A 318 10.02 -7.18 0.90
C THR A 318 11.08 -7.48 1.95
N VAL A 319 12.35 -7.20 1.62
CA VAL A 319 13.48 -7.17 2.54
C VAL A 319 14.14 -5.79 2.49
N TRP A 320 15.05 -5.50 3.40
CA TRP A 320 15.64 -4.17 3.53
C TRP A 320 17.15 -4.21 3.66
N THR A 321 17.85 -3.20 3.15
CA THR A 321 19.29 -3.06 3.37
C THR A 321 19.59 -2.76 4.84
N ARG A 322 20.60 -3.44 5.41
CA ARG A 322 20.97 -3.27 6.82
C ARG A 322 21.77 -2.00 7.10
N TYR A 323 22.66 -1.66 6.18
CA TYR A 323 23.58 -0.52 6.25
C TYR A 323 23.50 0.27 4.95
N PRO A 324 23.92 1.55 4.94
CA PRO A 324 24.20 2.22 3.69
C PRO A 324 25.35 1.48 2.99
N VAL A 325 25.21 1.24 1.68
CA VAL A 325 26.21 0.53 0.88
C VAL A 325 26.52 1.33 -0.37
N ARG A 326 27.80 1.47 -0.69
CA ARG A 326 28.25 2.04 -1.96
C ARG A 326 28.33 0.96 -3.02
N LEU A 327 27.57 1.13 -4.09
CA LEU A 327 27.54 0.18 -5.20
C LEU A 327 27.89 0.87 -6.50
N LYS A 328 28.58 0.15 -7.40
CA LYS A 328 28.75 0.63 -8.77
C LYS A 328 27.45 0.49 -9.55
N PRO A 329 27.04 1.53 -10.29
CA PRO A 329 25.92 1.45 -11.22
C PRO A 329 26.14 0.36 -12.26
N ARG A 330 25.15 -0.50 -12.46
CA ARG A 330 25.12 -1.55 -13.48
C ARG A 330 24.38 -1.07 -14.72
N ALA A 331 24.92 -0.02 -15.33
CA ALA A 331 24.33 0.60 -16.53
C ALA A 331 24.28 -0.37 -17.73
N ASP A 332 25.12 -1.40 -17.75
CA ASP A 332 25.13 -2.50 -18.73
C ASP A 332 23.88 -3.40 -18.64
N GLN A 333 23.22 -3.44 -17.48
CA GLN A 333 22.06 -4.28 -17.21
C GLN A 333 20.79 -3.45 -16.95
N ALA A 334 20.89 -2.12 -17.03
CA ALA A 334 19.75 -1.22 -16.89
C ALA A 334 18.80 -1.44 -18.07
N PRO A 335 17.49 -1.65 -17.83
CA PRO A 335 16.53 -1.54 -18.92
C PRO A 335 16.67 -0.15 -19.54
N ALA A 336 16.61 -0.08 -20.88
CA ALA A 336 16.65 1.20 -21.58
C ALA A 336 15.58 2.12 -20.96
N PRO A 337 15.91 3.40 -20.64
CA PRO A 337 14.91 4.33 -20.16
C PRO A 337 13.71 4.29 -21.12
N PRO A 338 12.47 4.13 -20.61
CA PRO A 338 11.31 4.21 -21.47
C PRO A 338 11.41 5.52 -22.24
N SER A 339 11.27 5.46 -23.56
CA SER A 339 11.34 6.67 -24.34
C SER A 339 10.20 7.60 -23.89
N PRO A 340 10.34 8.93 -24.03
CA PRO A 340 9.22 9.85 -23.71
C PRO A 340 7.94 9.54 -24.49
N ARG A 341 8.01 8.70 -25.53
CA ARG A 341 6.85 8.16 -26.23
C ARG A 341 6.18 7.02 -25.43
N ASP A 342 6.98 6.12 -24.87
CA ASP A 342 6.50 4.96 -24.12
C ASP A 342 5.76 5.38 -22.84
N GLU A 343 6.29 6.37 -22.10
CA GLU A 343 5.60 6.90 -20.90
C GLU A 343 4.25 7.55 -21.24
N ARG A 344 4.19 8.31 -22.34
CA ARG A 344 2.94 8.94 -22.80
C ARG A 344 1.92 7.89 -23.21
N ASP A 345 2.37 6.80 -23.84
CA ASP A 345 1.51 5.72 -24.32
C ASP A 345 1.03 4.83 -23.16
N GLU A 346 1.86 4.59 -22.14
CA GLU A 346 1.45 3.90 -20.92
C GLU A 346 0.41 4.70 -20.11
N GLN A 347 0.66 6.00 -19.91
CA GLN A 347 -0.31 6.90 -19.27
C GLN A 347 -1.65 6.94 -20.03
N TRP A 348 -1.61 6.79 -21.35
CA TRP A 348 -2.80 6.75 -22.20
C TRP A 348 -3.61 5.48 -22.05
N GLU A 349 -2.96 4.32 -21.99
CA GLU A 349 -3.65 3.05 -21.79
C GLU A 349 -4.26 2.96 -20.38
N LEU A 350 -3.58 3.51 -19.37
CA LEU A 350 -4.15 3.67 -18.02
C LEU A 350 -5.36 4.61 -17.99
N LEU A 351 -5.35 5.68 -18.79
CA LEU A 351 -6.52 6.57 -18.89
C LEU A 351 -7.70 5.87 -19.58
N LYS A 352 -7.45 5.13 -20.68
CA LYS A 352 -8.48 4.35 -21.37
C LYS A 352 -9.11 3.29 -20.48
N SER A 353 -8.31 2.58 -19.67
CA SER A 353 -8.82 1.53 -18.79
C SER A 353 -9.78 2.04 -17.71
N ARG A 354 -9.74 3.34 -17.40
CA ARG A 354 -10.61 4.01 -16.43
C ARG A 354 -11.96 4.44 -17.03
N ILE A 355 -12.11 4.37 -18.35
CA ILE A 355 -13.35 4.77 -19.03
C ILE A 355 -14.25 3.55 -19.18
N PRO A 356 -15.46 3.56 -18.61
CA PRO A 356 -16.40 2.47 -18.83
C PRO A 356 -16.77 2.32 -20.31
N SER A 357 -17.09 1.09 -20.74
CA SER A 357 -17.68 0.86 -22.06
C SER A 357 -19.02 1.61 -22.18
N GLN A 358 -19.32 2.20 -23.34
CA GLN A 358 -20.58 2.90 -23.61
C GLN A 358 -20.82 4.16 -22.75
N VAL A 359 -19.76 4.93 -22.49
CA VAL A 359 -19.86 6.22 -21.78
C VAL A 359 -20.55 7.27 -22.63
N LEU A 360 -21.43 8.06 -22.02
CA LEU A 360 -22.09 9.18 -22.66
C LEU A 360 -21.38 10.50 -22.31
N PHE A 361 -20.93 11.23 -23.33
CA PHE A 361 -20.20 12.49 -23.20
C PHE A 361 -21.10 13.69 -23.54
N PRO A 362 -21.64 14.42 -22.54
CA PRO A 362 -22.53 15.55 -22.80
C PRO A 362 -21.77 16.85 -23.10
N LEU A 363 -22.17 17.55 -24.17
CA LEU A 363 -21.78 18.92 -24.48
C LEU A 363 -23.02 19.81 -24.51
N ILE A 364 -23.01 20.89 -23.73
CA ILE A 364 -24.06 21.91 -23.74
C ILE A 364 -23.54 23.17 -24.42
N SER A 365 -24.22 23.61 -25.47
CA SER A 365 -24.08 24.94 -26.05
C SER A 365 -25.25 25.81 -25.59
N ALA A 366 -24.96 26.91 -24.90
CA ALA A 366 -25.97 27.79 -24.28
C ALA A 366 -25.58 29.27 -24.38
N PRO A 367 -26.54 30.21 -24.23
CA PRO A 367 -26.26 31.65 -24.18
C PRO A 367 -25.36 32.03 -23.00
N GLN A 368 -24.54 33.07 -23.14
CA GLN A 368 -23.58 33.52 -22.11
C GLN A 368 -24.22 33.88 -20.76
N GLN A 369 -25.50 34.24 -20.76
CA GLN A 369 -26.28 34.62 -19.58
C GLN A 369 -26.75 33.41 -18.76
N LEU A 370 -26.55 32.18 -19.26
CA LEU A 370 -26.89 30.94 -18.57
C LEU A 370 -25.72 30.47 -17.69
N ASP A 371 -26.03 29.99 -16.49
CA ASP A 371 -25.04 29.32 -15.64
C ASP A 371 -24.75 27.92 -16.18
N SER A 372 -23.68 27.81 -16.99
CA SER A 372 -23.28 26.57 -17.65
C SER A 372 -23.00 25.42 -16.66
N ALA A 373 -22.45 25.73 -15.48
CA ALA A 373 -22.17 24.71 -14.47
C ALA A 373 -23.47 24.12 -13.89
N LYS A 374 -24.47 24.97 -13.59
CA LYS A 374 -25.78 24.49 -13.14
C LYS A 374 -26.53 23.73 -14.24
N ALA A 375 -26.48 24.20 -15.47
CA ALA A 375 -27.09 23.51 -16.61
C ALA A 375 -26.48 22.10 -16.79
N TYR A 376 -25.16 21.99 -16.67
CA TYR A 376 -24.44 20.73 -16.75
C TYR A 376 -24.83 19.77 -15.61
N GLN A 377 -24.89 20.25 -14.36
CA GLN A 377 -25.35 19.44 -13.22
C GLN A 377 -26.77 18.92 -13.40
N ILE A 378 -27.69 19.76 -13.91
CA ILE A 378 -29.06 19.35 -14.19
C ILE A 378 -29.07 18.26 -15.27
N LEU A 379 -28.36 18.47 -16.39
CA LEU A 379 -28.29 17.50 -17.47
C LEU A 379 -27.75 16.15 -16.97
N PHE A 380 -26.63 16.17 -16.24
CA PHE A 380 -26.03 14.97 -15.66
C PHE A 380 -26.98 14.24 -14.71
N SER A 381 -27.69 14.98 -13.84
CA SER A 381 -28.67 14.41 -12.92
C SER A 381 -29.84 13.71 -13.64
N GLU A 382 -30.30 14.26 -14.76
CA GLU A 382 -31.39 13.65 -15.53
C GLU A 382 -30.89 12.47 -16.36
N ILE A 383 -29.70 12.54 -16.97
CA ILE A 383 -29.07 11.40 -17.67
C ILE A 383 -28.96 10.21 -16.71
N HIS A 384 -28.48 10.45 -15.49
CA HIS A 384 -28.37 9.42 -14.46
C HIS A 384 -29.75 8.89 -14.02
N ARG A 385 -30.73 9.78 -13.82
CA ARG A 385 -32.11 9.38 -13.49
C ARG A 385 -32.74 8.45 -14.53
N TYR A 386 -32.47 8.68 -15.81
CA TYR A 386 -32.96 7.85 -16.91
C TYR A 386 -31.99 6.73 -17.31
N GLN A 387 -30.90 6.53 -16.55
CA GLN A 387 -29.89 5.49 -16.77
C GLN A 387 -29.38 5.45 -18.22
N LEU A 388 -29.12 6.63 -18.79
CA LEU A 388 -28.63 6.76 -20.16
C LEU A 388 -27.11 6.58 -20.22
N GLY A 389 -26.67 5.35 -20.48
CA GLY A 389 -25.25 4.98 -20.58
C GLY A 389 -24.47 5.03 -19.26
N ASN A 390 -23.18 4.69 -19.32
CA ASN A 390 -22.27 4.82 -18.19
C ASN A 390 -21.74 6.26 -18.09
N SER A 391 -21.47 6.76 -16.88
CA SER A 391 -20.94 8.12 -16.67
C SER A 391 -19.48 8.10 -16.24
N ILE A 392 -18.67 8.93 -16.88
CA ILE A 392 -17.30 9.26 -16.43
C ILE A 392 -17.35 10.37 -15.36
N SER A 393 -16.42 10.33 -14.40
CA SER A 393 -16.30 11.41 -13.43
C SER A 393 -15.81 12.71 -14.11
N GLN A 394 -16.17 13.87 -13.55
CA GLN A 394 -15.75 15.17 -14.13
C GLN A 394 -14.22 15.34 -14.15
N THR A 395 -13.53 14.83 -13.12
CA THR A 395 -12.07 14.87 -13.03
C THR A 395 -11.42 14.01 -14.10
N ASP A 396 -11.95 12.80 -14.31
CA ASP A 396 -11.41 11.87 -15.31
C ASP A 396 -11.70 12.36 -16.71
N PHE A 397 -12.87 12.98 -16.93
CA PHE A 397 -13.19 13.65 -18.18
C PHE A 397 -12.17 14.75 -18.51
N ALA A 398 -11.85 15.64 -17.56
CA ALA A 398 -10.89 16.72 -17.80
C ALA A 398 -9.48 16.21 -18.12
N GLN A 399 -9.03 15.16 -17.41
CA GLN A 399 -7.73 14.51 -17.68
C GLN A 399 -7.72 13.85 -19.07
N PHE A 400 -8.80 13.17 -19.42
CA PHE A 400 -8.92 12.49 -20.70
C PHE A 400 -9.04 13.47 -21.86
N GLU A 401 -9.80 14.55 -21.71
CA GLU A 401 -9.93 15.62 -22.69
C GLU A 401 -8.58 16.26 -23.00
N ALA A 402 -7.80 16.61 -21.97
CA ALA A 402 -6.46 17.18 -22.14
C ALA A 402 -5.51 16.21 -22.88
N ALA A 403 -5.55 14.93 -22.55
CA ALA A 403 -4.72 13.90 -23.20
C ALA A 403 -5.16 13.59 -24.64
N ALA A 404 -6.45 13.61 -24.92
CA ALA A 404 -7.02 13.38 -26.24
C ALA A 404 -6.71 14.55 -27.20
N TYR A 405 -6.76 15.79 -26.70
CA TYR A 405 -6.48 16.99 -27.50
C TYR A 405 -5.03 17.06 -27.97
N GLN A 406 -4.09 16.52 -27.19
CA GLN A 406 -2.68 16.43 -27.60
C GLN A 406 -2.44 15.41 -28.72
N ARG A 407 -3.40 14.52 -29.00
CA ARG A 407 -3.28 13.41 -29.97
C ARG A 407 -4.16 13.55 -31.21
N SER A 408 -5.07 14.53 -31.25
CA SER A 408 -6.04 14.73 -32.33
C SER A 408 -5.78 16.03 -33.10
N ASP A 409 -6.31 16.12 -34.32
CA ASP A 409 -6.35 17.37 -35.07
C ASP A 409 -7.14 18.43 -34.30
N GLN A 410 -6.57 19.64 -34.19
CA GLN A 410 -7.07 20.76 -33.37
C GLN A 410 -8.42 21.35 -33.82
N ASN A 411 -9.08 20.75 -34.82
CA ASN A 411 -10.32 21.25 -35.43
C ASN A 411 -11.56 20.43 -35.06
N GLU A 412 -11.43 19.33 -34.33
CA GLU A 412 -12.57 18.52 -33.86
C GLU A 412 -13.09 18.98 -32.49
N ILE A 413 -14.39 18.79 -32.25
CA ILE A 413 -15.03 19.10 -30.96
C ILE A 413 -14.49 18.14 -29.87
N PRO A 414 -13.98 18.63 -28.72
CA PRO A 414 -13.30 17.80 -27.71
C PRO A 414 -14.10 16.58 -27.25
N ALA A 415 -15.40 16.75 -27.02
CA ALA A 415 -16.29 15.67 -26.60
C ALA A 415 -16.52 14.60 -27.70
N ALA A 416 -16.40 14.95 -28.98
CA ALA A 416 -16.48 14.00 -30.09
C ALA A 416 -15.19 13.17 -30.22
N ILE A 417 -14.02 13.80 -30.04
CA ILE A 417 -12.73 13.11 -29.97
C ILE A 417 -12.74 12.11 -28.82
N CYS A 418 -13.17 12.54 -27.62
CA CYS A 418 -13.23 11.68 -26.44
C CYS A 418 -14.17 10.49 -26.66
N ALA A 419 -15.36 10.72 -27.22
CA ALA A 419 -16.32 9.66 -27.54
C ALA A 419 -15.75 8.64 -28.53
N ARG A 420 -15.10 9.10 -29.61
CA ARG A 420 -14.47 8.25 -30.62
C ARG A 420 -13.37 7.37 -30.03
N ILE A 421 -12.49 7.95 -29.20
CA ILE A 421 -11.38 7.22 -28.59
C ILE A 421 -11.87 6.22 -27.53
N ALA A 422 -12.86 6.61 -26.73
CA ALA A 422 -13.44 5.76 -25.69
C ALA A 422 -14.39 4.69 -26.24
N GLY A 423 -14.75 4.73 -27.53
CA GLY A 423 -15.84 3.92 -28.08
C GLY A 423 -17.19 4.21 -27.39
N GLY A 424 -17.38 5.43 -26.89
CA GLY A 424 -18.59 5.89 -26.19
C GLY A 424 -19.44 6.83 -27.05
N PHE A 425 -20.65 7.15 -26.59
CA PHE A 425 -21.60 8.02 -27.30
C PHE A 425 -21.38 9.48 -26.94
N TYR A 426 -21.59 10.38 -27.89
CA TYR A 426 -21.49 11.82 -27.68
C TYR A 426 -22.88 12.47 -27.75
N LEU A 427 -23.27 13.23 -26.72
CA LEU A 427 -24.55 13.94 -26.66
C LEU A 427 -24.34 15.45 -26.79
N ARG A 428 -24.79 16.03 -27.91
CA ARG A 428 -24.84 17.47 -28.12
C ARG A 428 -26.19 18.03 -27.69
N VAL A 429 -26.17 19.07 -26.86
CA VAL A 429 -27.36 19.78 -26.38
C VAL A 429 -27.22 21.26 -26.72
N ASN A 430 -28.05 21.74 -27.65
CA ASN A 430 -28.12 23.15 -28.01
C ASN A 430 -29.33 23.79 -27.34
N LEU A 431 -29.10 24.74 -26.42
CA LEU A 431 -30.11 25.51 -25.73
C LEU A 431 -30.24 26.91 -26.35
N ASP A 432 -31.46 27.27 -26.74
CA ASP A 432 -31.84 28.60 -27.20
C ASP A 432 -32.95 29.11 -26.27
N VAL A 433 -32.55 29.90 -25.27
CA VAL A 433 -33.42 30.42 -24.21
C VAL A 433 -33.31 31.94 -24.18
N ALA A 434 -34.44 32.64 -24.19
CA ALA A 434 -34.46 34.11 -24.14
C ALA A 434 -35.81 34.65 -23.63
N PRO A 435 -35.81 35.81 -22.94
CA PRO A 435 -37.04 36.49 -22.53
C PRO A 435 -37.93 36.77 -23.74
N ASN A 436 -39.23 36.51 -23.61
CA ASN A 436 -40.25 36.76 -24.64
C ASN A 436 -40.05 35.99 -25.95
N GLN A 437 -39.27 34.91 -25.95
CA GLN A 437 -39.12 34.00 -27.09
C GLN A 437 -39.68 32.61 -26.75
N ILE A 438 -39.92 31.80 -27.78
CA ILE A 438 -40.14 30.37 -27.61
C ILE A 438 -38.80 29.73 -27.29
N ASP A 439 -38.66 29.19 -26.09
CA ASP A 439 -37.45 28.50 -25.64
C ASP A 439 -37.34 27.16 -26.38
N LYS A 440 -36.15 26.86 -26.91
CA LYS A 440 -35.87 25.64 -27.70
C LYS A 440 -34.66 24.90 -27.16
N ALA A 441 -34.74 23.57 -27.22
CA ALA A 441 -33.60 22.69 -26.97
C ALA A 441 -33.53 21.58 -28.02
N VAL A 442 -32.33 21.34 -28.54
CA VAL A 442 -32.04 20.27 -29.50
C VAL A 442 -31.02 19.32 -28.88
N PHE A 443 -31.38 18.04 -28.80
CA PHE A 443 -30.55 16.95 -28.30
C PHE A 443 -30.17 16.04 -29.45
N GLU A 444 -28.88 15.79 -29.63
CA GLU A 444 -28.36 14.95 -30.70
C GLU A 444 -27.36 13.97 -30.12
N LEU A 445 -27.67 12.68 -30.18
CA LEU A 445 -26.76 11.62 -29.77
C LEU A 445 -26.04 11.06 -31.01
N PHE A 446 -24.73 10.97 -30.93
CA PHE A 446 -23.86 10.45 -31.97
C PHE A 446 -23.21 9.14 -31.50
N ASP A 447 -23.15 8.17 -32.41
CA ASP A 447 -22.31 6.98 -32.26
C ASP A 447 -20.89 7.35 -32.69
N PRO A 448 -19.85 6.92 -31.98
CA PRO A 448 -18.45 7.23 -32.30
C PRO A 448 -18.05 6.78 -33.71
N ASN A 449 -18.77 5.83 -34.30
CA ASN A 449 -18.52 5.30 -35.64
C ASN A 449 -19.45 5.84 -36.72
N ALA A 450 -20.42 6.70 -36.38
CA ALA A 450 -21.41 7.22 -37.31
C ALA A 450 -21.29 8.75 -37.49
N PRO A 451 -21.26 9.26 -38.73
CA PRO A 451 -21.20 10.70 -38.99
C PRO A 451 -22.52 11.41 -38.67
N ASP A 452 -23.65 10.69 -38.73
CA ASP A 452 -24.98 11.22 -38.48
C ASP A 452 -25.47 10.88 -37.06
N PRO A 453 -26.30 11.74 -36.44
CA PRO A 453 -26.83 11.48 -35.11
C PRO A 453 -27.79 10.29 -35.15
N ILE A 454 -27.53 9.29 -34.31
CA ILE A 454 -28.39 8.10 -34.13
C ILE A 454 -29.74 8.45 -33.50
N CYS A 455 -29.81 9.56 -32.75
CA CYS A 455 -31.05 10.06 -32.19
C CYS A 455 -31.03 11.59 -32.14
N ARG A 456 -32.12 12.21 -32.60
CA ARG A 456 -32.33 13.66 -32.54
C ARG A 456 -33.69 13.98 -31.94
N VAL A 457 -33.69 14.77 -30.86
CA VAL A 457 -34.92 15.20 -30.18
C VAL A 457 -34.96 16.72 -30.10
N LYS A 458 -36.13 17.30 -30.41
CA LYS A 458 -36.40 18.73 -30.32
C LYS A 458 -37.48 19.00 -29.28
N VAL A 459 -37.26 20.01 -28.45
CA VAL A 459 -38.22 20.54 -27.47
C VAL A 459 -38.36 22.03 -27.71
N SER A 460 -39.60 22.50 -27.83
CA SER A 460 -39.90 23.93 -28.00
C SER A 460 -41.10 24.26 -27.12
N GLU A 461 -40.97 25.24 -26.23
CA GLU A 461 -42.03 25.61 -25.31
C GLU A 461 -41.84 27.05 -24.80
N SER A 462 -42.95 27.76 -24.54
CA SER A 462 -42.89 29.10 -23.95
C SER A 462 -43.15 28.98 -22.45
N PHE A 463 -42.15 29.31 -21.63
CA PHE A 463 -42.27 29.17 -20.18
C PHE A 463 -42.54 30.49 -19.45
N GLY A 464 -42.16 31.64 -20.03
CA GLY A 464 -42.26 32.94 -19.36
C GLY A 464 -41.42 33.04 -18.07
N LEU A 465 -40.30 32.30 -17.99
CA LEU A 465 -39.45 32.18 -16.80
C LEU A 465 -38.09 32.86 -16.99
N THR A 466 -37.27 32.83 -15.93
CA THR A 466 -35.85 33.19 -16.00
C THR A 466 -35.07 32.22 -16.89
N TYR A 467 -33.93 32.65 -17.44
CA TYR A 467 -33.05 31.82 -18.28
C TYR A 467 -32.75 30.44 -17.67
N ASN A 468 -32.39 30.39 -16.38
CA ASN A 468 -32.04 29.15 -15.69
C ASN A 468 -33.25 28.22 -15.48
N ASP A 469 -34.41 28.79 -15.16
CA ASP A 469 -35.63 28.00 -14.94
C ASP A 469 -36.21 27.44 -16.24
N SER A 470 -36.16 28.22 -17.32
CA SER A 470 -36.46 27.76 -18.69
C SER A 470 -35.51 26.64 -19.11
N ALA A 471 -34.21 26.83 -18.96
CA ALA A 471 -33.20 25.80 -19.27
C ALA A 471 -33.43 24.51 -18.47
N LYS A 472 -33.71 24.62 -17.17
CA LYS A 472 -34.02 23.46 -16.32
C LYS A 472 -35.23 22.66 -16.81
N LYS A 473 -36.32 23.34 -17.21
CA LYS A 473 -37.52 22.68 -17.75
C LYS A 473 -37.24 22.02 -19.11
N LEU A 474 -36.51 22.71 -19.99
CA LEU A 474 -36.11 22.17 -21.29
C LEU A 474 -35.22 20.94 -21.17
N LEU A 475 -34.20 20.98 -20.30
CA LEU A 475 -33.29 19.86 -20.06
C LEU A 475 -34.04 18.62 -19.58
N ARG A 476 -34.93 18.78 -18.59
CA ARG A 476 -35.78 17.69 -18.07
C ARG A 476 -36.66 17.06 -19.14
N LYS A 477 -37.36 17.89 -19.92
CA LYS A 477 -38.26 17.41 -20.99
C LYS A 477 -37.46 16.77 -22.12
N GLY A 478 -36.31 17.33 -22.45
CA GLY A 478 -35.39 16.86 -23.47
C GLY A 478 -34.85 15.48 -23.18
N VAL A 479 -34.24 15.28 -22.01
CA VAL A 479 -33.69 13.99 -21.59
C VAL A 479 -34.79 12.92 -21.51
N LYS A 480 -35.97 13.25 -20.99
CA LYS A 480 -37.11 12.32 -20.95
C LYS A 480 -37.52 11.85 -22.36
N LYS A 481 -37.63 12.78 -23.32
CA LYS A 481 -37.96 12.44 -24.71
C LYS A 481 -36.82 11.66 -25.38
N LEU A 482 -35.57 12.04 -25.11
CA LEU A 482 -34.39 11.34 -25.59
C LEU A 482 -34.37 9.89 -25.13
N ALA A 483 -34.60 9.61 -23.85
CA ALA A 483 -34.69 8.25 -23.33
C ALA A 483 -35.78 7.42 -24.02
N LYS A 484 -36.95 8.02 -24.28
CA LYS A 484 -38.06 7.35 -24.98
C LYS A 484 -37.72 7.00 -26.42
N GLU A 485 -37.06 7.89 -27.16
CA GLU A 485 -36.65 7.63 -28.54
C GLU A 485 -35.46 6.66 -28.60
N LEU A 486 -34.50 6.77 -27.69
CA LEU A 486 -33.38 5.83 -27.59
C LEU A 486 -33.85 4.41 -27.31
N LYS A 487 -34.86 4.22 -26.45
CA LYS A 487 -35.43 2.88 -26.20
C LYS A 487 -35.95 2.19 -27.49
N LYS A 488 -36.32 2.95 -28.53
CA LYS A 488 -36.76 2.39 -29.82
C LYS A 488 -35.60 2.03 -30.74
N VAL A 489 -34.53 2.84 -30.74
CA VAL A 489 -33.44 2.75 -31.71
C VAL A 489 -32.26 1.93 -31.16
N ARG A 490 -31.96 2.07 -29.87
CA ARG A 490 -30.85 1.44 -29.14
C ARG A 490 -31.28 1.12 -27.69
N PRO A 491 -32.13 0.09 -27.48
CA PRO A 491 -32.61 -0.28 -26.16
C PRO A 491 -31.48 -0.70 -25.21
N ASP A 492 -30.35 -1.16 -25.74
CA ASP A 492 -29.13 -1.50 -24.98
C ASP A 492 -28.51 -0.32 -24.24
N LEU A 493 -28.80 0.92 -24.64
CA LEU A 493 -28.27 2.15 -24.02
C LEU A 493 -29.20 2.71 -22.93
N VAL A 494 -30.35 2.09 -22.72
CA VAL A 494 -31.34 2.49 -21.72
C VAL A 494 -31.59 1.28 -20.84
N ALA A 495 -30.96 1.23 -19.67
CA ALA A 495 -31.22 0.16 -18.72
C ALA A 495 -32.71 0.14 -18.34
N GLU A 496 -33.29 -1.06 -18.17
CA GLU A 496 -34.63 -1.19 -17.61
C GLU A 496 -34.59 -0.65 -16.18
N SER A 497 -35.42 0.36 -15.89
CA SER A 497 -35.61 0.80 -14.51
C SER A 497 -36.03 -0.40 -13.67
N PRO A 498 -35.41 -0.64 -12.50
CA PRO A 498 -35.84 -1.70 -11.60
C PRO A 498 -37.30 -1.56 -11.20
#